data_AF-A0A956SQP6-F1
#
_entry.id   AF-A0A956SQP6-F1
#
_cell.length_a   1.000
_cell.length_b   1.000
_cell.length_c   1.000
_cell.angle_alpha   90.00
_cell.angle_beta   90.00
_cell.angle_gamma   90.00
#
_symmetry.space_group_name_H-M   'P 1'
#
loop_
_entity.id
_entity.type
_entity.pdbx_description
1 polymer ?
#
loop_
_entity_poly.entity_id
_entity_poly.type
_entity_poly.pdbx_seq_one_letter_code
_entity_poly.pdbx_strand_id
1 'polypeptide(L)' 'MQPLPPRAALPPEAMLARARAMREELQQRRTVRHFSDRPVAREVIEEAIRAAGTAPSGANRQPWHFV' A
#
# COMPACT_ATOMS: atom_id res chain seq x y z
N MET A 1 -14.04 22.82 -7.92
CA MET A 1 -13.19 21.80 -7.28
C MET A 1 -13.03 22.21 -5.82
N GLN A 2 -13.77 21.58 -4.91
CA GLN A 2 -13.69 21.90 -3.48
C GLN A 2 -12.36 21.33 -2.91
N PRO A 3 -11.62 22.07 -2.07
CA PRO A 3 -10.41 21.54 -1.44
C PRO A 3 -10.76 20.32 -0.59
N LEU A 4 -9.88 19.32 -0.62
CA LEU A 4 -9.99 18.16 0.26
C LEU A 4 -10.03 18.66 1.71
N PRO A 5 -10.94 18.13 2.54
CA PRO A 5 -10.96 18.50 3.95
C PRO A 5 -9.59 18.15 4.56
N PRO A 6 -9.05 19.02 5.43
CA PRO A 6 -7.78 18.72 6.09
C PRO A 6 -7.95 17.42 6.86
N ARG A 7 -7.09 16.45 6.55
CA ARG A 7 -6.96 15.26 7.39
C ARG A 7 -6.60 15.75 8.78
N ALA A 8 -7.26 15.24 9.83
CA ALA A 8 -6.92 15.61 11.20
C ALA A 8 -5.40 15.51 11.40
N ALA A 9 -4.78 16.61 11.83
CA ALA A 9 -3.34 16.66 12.00
C ALA A 9 -2.94 15.67 13.09
N LEU A 10 -2.02 14.77 12.75
CA LEU A 10 -1.42 13.88 13.73
C LEU A 10 -0.34 14.66 14.50
N PRO A 11 -0.20 14.47 15.82
CA PRO A 11 0.95 14.99 16.54
C PRO A 11 2.27 14.48 15.94
N PRO A 12 3.34 15.31 15.89
CA PRO A 12 4.61 14.93 15.26
C PRO A 12 5.20 13.61 15.78
N GLU A 13 5.06 13.31 17.07
CA GLU A 13 5.49 12.06 17.69
C GLU A 13 4.74 10.84 17.14
N ALA A 14 3.43 10.97 16.91
CA ALA A 14 2.62 9.91 16.32
C ALA A 14 2.95 9.70 14.83
N MET A 15 3.24 10.78 14.10
CA MET A 15 3.71 10.70 12.71
C MET A 15 5.05 9.95 12.63
N LEU A 16 6.00 10.29 13.52
CA LEU A 16 7.32 9.69 13.56
C LEU A 16 7.26 8.21 13.94
N ALA A 17 6.42 7.85 14.92
CA ALA A 17 6.20 6.46 15.31
C ALA A 17 5.68 5.63 14.12
N ARG A 18 4.67 6.12 13.39
CA ARG A 18 4.13 5.44 12.21
C ARG A 18 5.15 5.29 11.09
N ALA A 19 5.94 6.33 10.83
CA ALA A 19 6.99 6.28 9.81
C ALA A 19 8.08 5.26 10.14
N ARG A 20 8.49 5.17 11.41
CA ARG A 20 9.48 4.18 11.87
C ARG A 20 8.95 2.75 11.74
N ALA A 21 7.72 2.50 12.20
CA ALA A 21 7.08 1.18 12.09
C ALA A 21 6.96 0.74 10.63
N MET A 22 6.50 1.62 9.74
CA MET A 22 6.43 1.33 8.30
C MET A 22 7.81 1.02 7.70
N ARG A 23 8.84 1.79 8.05
CA ARG A 23 10.21 1.54 7.58
C ARG A 23 10.70 0.17 8.05
N GLU A 24 10.49 -0.18 9.31
CA GLU A 24 10.91 -1.45 9.91
C GLU A 24 10.19 -2.65 9.27
N GLU A 25 8.91 -2.51 8.93
CA GLU A 25 8.15 -3.52 8.18
C GLU A 25 8.71 -3.70 6.76
N LEU A 26 8.90 -2.58 6.03
CA LEU A 26 9.42 -2.62 4.66
C LEU A 26 10.87 -3.15 4.58
N GLN A 27 11.68 -2.93 5.62
CA GLN A 27 13.04 -3.47 5.71
C GLN A 27 13.09 -5.00 5.78
N GLN A 28 12.05 -5.65 6.29
CA GLN A 28 11.98 -7.11 6.36
C GLN A 28 11.71 -7.74 5.00
N ARG A 29 11.20 -6.99 4.02
CA ARG A 29 10.89 -7.50 2.68
C ARG A 29 12.16 -7.93 1.95
N ARG A 30 12.20 -9.19 1.54
CA ARG A 30 13.23 -9.75 0.66
C ARG A 30 12.62 -10.18 -0.66
N THR A 31 13.40 -10.07 -1.74
CA THR A 31 13.03 -10.68 -3.01
C THR A 31 13.24 -12.19 -2.90
N VAL A 32 12.14 -12.94 -2.80
CA VAL A 32 12.13 -14.40 -2.74
C VAL A 32 11.99 -14.97 -4.14
N ARG A 33 12.68 -16.08 -4.42
CA ARG A 33 12.63 -16.78 -5.73
C ARG A 33 12.24 -18.26 -5.63
N HIS A 34 11.92 -18.73 -4.42
CA HIS A 34 11.45 -20.09 -4.15
C HIS A 34 10.16 -19.99 -3.34
N PHE A 35 9.06 -20.49 -3.89
CA PHE A 35 7.73 -20.36 -3.32
C PHE A 35 7.19 -21.73 -2.90
N SER A 36 6.32 -21.76 -1.90
CA SER A 36 5.61 -22.96 -1.48
C SER A 36 4.29 -23.09 -2.24
N ASP A 37 3.84 -24.33 -2.48
CA ASP A 37 2.52 -24.62 -3.08
C ASP A 37 1.35 -24.46 -2.11
N ARG A 38 1.59 -23.95 -0.89
CA ARG A 38 0.53 -23.69 0.07
C ARG A 38 -0.44 -22.64 -0.51
N PRO A 39 -1.76 -22.91 -0.54
CA PRO A 39 -2.72 -21.95 -1.05
C PRO A 39 -2.77 -20.70 -0.15
N VAL A 40 -3.03 -19.56 -0.79
CA VAL A 40 -3.33 -18.28 -0.14
C VAL A 40 -4.79 -17.95 -0.41
N ALA A 41 -5.49 -17.41 0.58
CA ALA A 41 -6.87 -16.96 0.41
C ALA A 41 -6.95 -15.89 -0.71
N ARG A 42 -7.93 -16.03 -1.61
CA ARG A 42 -8.06 -15.16 -2.79
C ARG A 42 -8.23 -13.69 -2.40
N GLU A 43 -8.98 -13.46 -1.33
CA GLU A 43 -9.29 -12.15 -0.77
C GLU A 43 -8.01 -11.38 -0.37
N VAL A 44 -6.98 -12.09 0.11
CA VAL A 44 -5.68 -11.47 0.44
C VAL A 44 -5.00 -10.93 -0.82
N ILE A 45 -5.09 -11.65 -1.94
CA ILE A 45 -4.55 -11.22 -3.23
C ILE A 45 -5.35 -10.02 -3.77
N GLU A 46 -6.68 -10.05 -3.64
CA GLU A 46 -7.55 -8.97 -4.08
C GLU A 46 -7.30 -7.67 -3.31
N GLU A 47 -7.13 -7.72 -2.00
CA GLU A 47 -6.81 -6.53 -1.20
C GLU A 47 -5.44 -5.95 -1.56
N ALA A 48 -4.45 -6.79 -1.86
CA ALA A 48 -3.15 -6.33 -2.35
C ALA A 48 -3.29 -5.59 -3.71
N ILE A 49 -4.13 -6.10 -4.61
CA ILE A 49 -4.43 -5.45 -5.89
C ILE A 49 -5.19 -4.14 -5.68
N ARG A 50 -6.20 -4.10 -4.79
CA ARG A 50 -6.93 -2.87 -4.44
C ARG A 50 -5.98 -1.80 -3.92
N ALA A 51 -5.03 -2.17 -3.06
CA ALA A 51 -4.00 -1.27 -2.56
C ALA A 51 -3.12 -0.72 -3.70
N ALA A 52 -2.65 -1.58 -4.61
CA ALA A 52 -1.86 -1.17 -5.78
C ALA A 52 -2.62 -0.19 -6.69
N GLY A 53 -3.92 -0.42 -6.88
CA GLY A 53 -4.81 0.43 -7.69
C GLY A 53 -4.99 1.86 -7.16
N THR A 54 -4.58 2.14 -5.91
CA THR A 54 -4.62 3.49 -5.32
C THR A 54 -3.46 4.40 -5.76
N ALA A 55 -2.49 3.86 -6.51
CA ALA A 55 -1.41 4.65 -7.08
C ALA A 55 -1.97 5.81 -7.94
N PRO A 56 -1.36 7.00 -7.93
CA PRO A 56 -1.77 8.08 -8.83
C PRO A 56 -1.44 7.72 -10.28
N SER A 57 -2.26 8.18 -11.22
CA SER A 57 -2.00 8.05 -12.66
C SER A 57 -2.18 9.38 -13.38
N GLY A 58 -1.41 9.57 -14.47
CA GLY A 58 -1.54 10.75 -15.32
C GLY A 58 -2.96 10.89 -15.85
N ALA A 59 -3.56 12.06 -15.61
CA ALA A 59 -4.97 12.34 -15.89
C ALA A 59 -5.97 11.32 -15.28
N ASN A 60 -5.60 10.68 -14.16
CA ASN A 60 -6.40 9.66 -13.49
C ASN A 60 -6.85 8.50 -14.42
N ARG A 61 -6.05 8.16 -15.43
CA ARG A 61 -6.42 7.15 -16.44
C ARG A 61 -6.44 5.71 -15.94
N GLN A 62 -5.79 5.43 -14.81
CA GLN A 62 -5.66 4.10 -14.21
C GLN A 62 -5.30 3.01 -15.25
N PRO A 63 -4.19 3.17 -16.01
CA PRO A 63 -3.90 2.37 -17.19
C PRO A 63 -3.30 0.99 -16.84
N TRP A 64 -3.74 0.37 -15.75
CA TRP A 64 -3.24 -0.91 -15.26
C TRP A 64 -4.31 -1.99 -15.37
N HIS A 65 -3.87 -3.17 -15.81
CA HIS A 65 -4.64 -4.41 -15.78
C HIS A 65 -3.78 -5.45 -15.06
N PHE A 66 -4.31 -6.02 -13.98
CA PHE A 66 -3.66 -7.05 -13.19
C PHE A 66 -4.17 -8.41 -13.65
N VAL A 67 -3.26 -9.30 -14.07
CA VAL A 67 -3.54 -10.63 -14.63
C VAL A 67 -3.06 -11.75 -13.72
#